data_AF-A0AAE1W6L7-F1
#
_entry.id   AF-A0AAE1W6L7-F1
#
_cell.length_a   1.000
_cell.length_b   1.000
_cell.length_c   1.000
_cell.angle_alpha   90.00
_cell.angle_beta   90.00
_cell.angle_gamma   90.00
#
_symmetry.space_group_name_H-M   'P 1'
#
loop_
_entity.id
_entity.type
_entity.pdbx_description
1 polymer ?
#
loop_
_entity_poly.entity_id
_entity_poly.type
_entity_poly.pdbx_seq_one_letter_code
_entity_poly.pdbx_strand_id
1 'polypeptide(L)'
;MDECSDEESASQETKCPSSRIEAIKRSFDMNGVCVPAQGKSGGLALLWLKSVTVLLQNFSRNHIDVSVQLDENLDWWRFTGIYGEPDTSKRDRTRNLLSRLHNQSNRAWICAGDFNEILD
;
A
#
# COMPACT_ATOMS: atom_id res chain seq x y z
N MET A 1 -7.07 25.81 21.80
CA MET A 1 -7.80 24.70 21.17
C MET A 1 -7.67 24.95 19.70
N ASP A 2 -6.66 24.36 19.08
CA ASP A 2 -6.48 24.34 17.62
C ASP A 2 -5.73 23.04 17.32
N GLU A 3 -6.48 21.93 17.28
CA GLU A 3 -6.00 20.72 16.62
C GLU A 3 -6.21 20.94 15.13
N CYS A 4 -5.09 21.20 14.47
CA CYS A 4 -4.94 21.50 13.06
C CYS A 4 -5.52 20.37 12.21
N SER A 5 -6.43 20.78 11.34
CA SER A 5 -7.09 20.02 10.30
C SER A 5 -6.07 19.52 9.27
N ASP A 6 -5.60 18.28 9.41
CA ASP A 6 -4.76 17.61 8.39
C ASP A 6 -5.52 16.42 7.76
N GLU A 7 -6.74 16.64 7.28
CA GLU A 7 -7.51 15.64 6.50
C GLU A 7 -7.86 16.07 5.06
N GLU A 8 -7.31 17.18 4.56
CA GLU A 8 -7.64 17.65 3.20
C GLU A 8 -6.40 17.80 2.33
N SER A 9 -5.98 16.69 1.71
CA SER A 9 -5.45 16.64 0.33
C SER A 9 -4.98 15.21 0.04
N ALA A 10 -5.91 14.35 -0.38
CA ALA A 10 -5.57 13.20 -1.20
C ALA A 10 -5.09 13.72 -2.57
N SER A 11 -3.85 14.22 -2.58
CA SER A 11 -3.18 14.77 -3.74
C SER A 11 -3.17 13.73 -4.85
N GLN A 12 -3.75 14.09 -5.99
CA GLN A 12 -3.69 13.38 -7.28
C GLN A 12 -2.27 13.18 -7.84
N GLU A 13 -1.23 13.35 -7.03
CA GLU A 13 0.16 13.20 -7.43
C GLU A 13 0.97 12.54 -6.31
N THR A 14 0.86 11.23 -6.17
CA THR A 14 1.96 10.46 -5.57
C THR A 14 3.06 10.29 -6.63
N LYS A 15 3.70 11.41 -7.00
CA LYS A 15 4.87 11.43 -7.89
C LYS A 15 6.01 10.71 -7.19
N CYS A 16 6.17 9.43 -7.53
CA CYS A 16 7.30 8.59 -7.15
C CYS A 16 8.59 9.18 -7.77
N PRO A 17 9.56 9.70 -7.00
CA PRO A 17 10.73 10.36 -7.58
C PRO A 17 11.86 9.38 -7.95
N SER A 18 11.65 8.06 -7.89
CA SER A 18 12.70 7.13 -8.29
C SER A 18 12.61 6.87 -9.80
N SER A 19 13.58 7.40 -10.55
CA SER A 19 13.74 7.15 -11.99
C SER A 19 13.69 5.66 -12.34
N ARG A 20 14.09 4.79 -11.39
CA ARG A 20 14.03 3.33 -11.52
C ARG A 20 12.60 2.78 -11.62
N ILE A 21 11.67 3.23 -10.76
CA ILE A 21 10.28 2.74 -10.80
C ILE A 21 9.58 3.22 -12.07
N GLU A 22 9.82 4.47 -12.46
CA GLU A 22 9.27 5.00 -13.72
C GLU A 22 9.85 4.28 -14.94
N ALA A 23 11.13 3.89 -14.91
CA ALA A 23 11.72 3.05 -15.94
C ALA A 23 11.04 1.65 -16.00
N ILE A 24 10.83 1.00 -14.85
CA ILE A 24 10.16 -0.31 -14.77
C ILE A 24 8.73 -0.21 -15.33
N LYS A 25 7.96 0.80 -14.89
CA LYS A 25 6.60 1.04 -15.39
C LYS A 25 6.56 1.16 -16.92
N ARG A 26 7.51 1.91 -17.50
CA ARG A 26 7.62 2.07 -18.96
C ARG A 26 8.05 0.78 -19.66
N SER A 27 9.03 0.06 -19.10
CA SER A 27 9.55 -1.16 -19.71
C SER A 27 8.54 -2.31 -19.75
N PHE A 28 7.61 -2.36 -18.80
CA PHE A 28 6.61 -3.43 -18.69
C PHE A 28 5.17 -2.96 -18.94
N ASP A 29 4.98 -1.73 -19.40
CA ASP A 29 3.66 -1.11 -19.62
C ASP A 29 2.70 -1.22 -18.41
N MET A 30 3.21 -0.87 -17.23
CA MET A 30 2.52 -1.01 -15.96
C MET A 30 2.10 0.34 -15.37
N ASN A 31 1.03 0.30 -14.57
CA ASN A 31 0.69 1.36 -13.64
C ASN A 31 1.35 1.11 -12.29
N GLY A 32 1.36 2.12 -11.41
CA GLY A 32 1.85 1.92 -10.07
C GLY A 32 1.81 3.16 -9.18
N VAL A 33 1.78 2.91 -7.87
CA VAL A 33 1.88 3.92 -6.82
C VAL A 33 3.12 3.66 -5.98
N CYS A 34 3.72 4.73 -5.44
CA CYS A 34 4.82 4.62 -4.49
C CYS A 34 4.51 5.44 -3.25
N VAL A 35 4.78 4.89 -2.07
CA VAL A 35 4.79 5.63 -0.82
C VAL A 35 6.25 5.90 -0.44
N PRO A 36 6.69 7.18 -0.41
CA PRO A 36 8.06 7.50 -0.05
C PRO A 36 8.35 7.12 1.40
N ALA A 37 9.58 6.71 1.72
CA ALA A 37 10.00 6.61 3.11
C ALA A 37 10.19 7.98 3.74
N GLN A 38 9.91 8.05 5.03
CA GLN A 38 10.36 9.14 5.90
C GLN A 38 11.72 8.74 6.51
N GLY A 39 12.82 9.13 5.86
CA GLY A 39 14.19 8.88 6.37
C GLY A 39 15.18 8.37 5.32
N LYS A 40 16.24 7.69 5.78
CA LYS A 40 17.42 7.34 4.96
C LYS A 40 17.32 6.01 4.20
N SER A 41 16.28 5.20 4.39
CA SER A 41 16.12 3.94 3.64
C SER A 41 14.66 3.45 3.64
N GLY A 42 14.27 2.79 2.53
CA GLY A 42 12.95 2.17 2.35
C GLY A 42 11.98 2.99 1.50
N GLY A 43 10.83 2.39 1.18
CA GLY A 43 9.74 2.96 0.39
C GLY A 43 8.90 1.82 -0.16
N LEU A 44 7.58 1.95 -0.14
CA LEU A 44 6.69 0.94 -0.70
C LEU A 44 6.36 1.30 -2.13
N ALA A 45 6.35 0.32 -3.01
CA ALA A 45 5.84 0.47 -4.37
C ALA A 45 4.90 -0.69 -4.67
N LEU A 46 3.75 -0.35 -5.25
CA LEU A 46 2.80 -1.32 -5.79
C LEU A 46 2.68 -1.06 -7.28
N LEU A 47 2.95 -2.08 -8.09
CA LEU A 47 2.87 -2.05 -9.54
C LEU A 47 1.80 -3.03 -10.01
N TRP A 48 1.06 -2.68 -11.05
CA TRP A 48 0.04 -3.55 -11.65
C TRP A 48 -0.06 -3.33 -13.15
N LEU A 49 -0.61 -4.32 -13.86
CA LEU A 49 -0.85 -4.24 -15.30
C LEU A 49 -1.90 -3.16 -15.61
N LYS A 50 -1.77 -2.45 -16.72
CA LYS A 50 -2.73 -1.42 -17.15
C LYS A 50 -4.15 -1.94 -17.38
N SER A 51 -4.30 -3.22 -17.67
CA SER A 51 -5.60 -3.88 -17.82
C SER A 51 -6.34 -4.07 -16.49
N VAL A 52 -5.67 -3.89 -15.35
CA VAL A 52 -6.26 -4.06 -14.02
C VAL A 52 -6.64 -2.70 -13.45
N THR A 53 -7.90 -2.57 -13.02
CA THR A 53 -8.38 -1.39 -12.33
C THR A 53 -8.03 -1.47 -10.86
N VAL A 54 -7.33 -0.45 -10.36
CA VAL A 54 -6.87 -0.38 -8.97
C VAL A 54 -7.21 0.99 -8.40
N LEU A 55 -7.82 1.01 -7.21
CA LEU A 55 -8.18 2.23 -6.48
C LEU A 55 -7.49 2.22 -5.12
N LEU A 56 -6.62 3.20 -4.89
CA LEU A 56 -5.98 3.42 -3.59
C LEU A 56 -7.03 3.79 -2.54
N GLN A 57 -7.06 3.03 -1.44
CA GLN A 57 -7.96 3.26 -0.31
C GLN A 57 -7.23 3.96 0.83
N ASN A 58 -6.06 3.43 1.19
CA ASN A 58 -5.27 3.92 2.31
C ASN A 58 -3.80 3.55 2.11
N PHE A 59 -2.91 4.31 2.73
CA PHE A 59 -1.49 3.98 2.76
C PHE A 59 -0.80 4.53 3.99
N SER A 60 0.33 3.92 4.34
CA SER A 60 1.29 4.48 5.27
C SER A 60 2.68 3.98 4.90
N ARG A 61 3.70 4.36 5.68
CA ARG A 61 5.05 3.81 5.54
C ARG A 61 5.13 2.28 5.64
N ASN A 62 4.12 1.64 6.25
CA ASN A 62 4.08 0.20 6.52
C ASN A 62 3.06 -0.56 5.65
N HIS A 63 2.23 0.13 4.86
CA HIS A 63 1.30 -0.56 3.97
C HIS A 63 0.80 0.30 2.81
N ILE A 64 0.34 -0.38 1.75
CA ILE A 64 -0.50 0.17 0.70
C ILE A 64 -1.76 -0.70 0.63
N ASP A 65 -2.93 -0.10 0.79
CA ASP A 65 -4.23 -0.77 0.69
C ASP A 65 -5.01 -0.29 -0.53
N VAL A 66 -5.45 -1.23 -1.37
CA VAL A 66 -6.14 -0.94 -2.63
C VAL A 66 -7.35 -1.84 -2.82
N SER A 67 -8.38 -1.30 -3.47
CA SER A 67 -9.43 -2.10 -4.10
C SER A 67 -9.01 -2.44 -5.53
N VAL A 68 -9.26 -3.67 -5.94
CA VAL A 68 -8.84 -4.22 -7.23
C VAL A 68 -10.04 -4.82 -7.95
N GLN A 69 -10.12 -4.54 -9.25
CA GLN A 69 -11.08 -5.16 -10.17
C GLN A 69 -10.34 -5.58 -11.44
N LEU A 70 -10.43 -6.87 -11.78
CA LEU A 70 -9.72 -7.45 -12.94
C LEU A 70 -10.49 -7.24 -14.25
N ASP A 71 -11.82 -7.22 -14.18
CA ASP A 71 -12.75 -7.01 -15.28
C ASP A 71 -13.98 -6.29 -14.72
N GLU A 72 -14.64 -5.44 -15.50
CA GLU A 72 -15.82 -4.68 -15.09
C GLU A 72 -16.99 -5.55 -14.60
N ASN A 73 -17.03 -6.82 -15.05
CA ASN A 73 -18.04 -7.80 -14.68
C ASN A 73 -17.69 -8.61 -13.42
N LEU A 74 -16.49 -8.46 -12.88
CA LEU A 74 -16.04 -9.15 -11.67
C LEU A 74 -16.16 -8.25 -10.44
N ASP A 75 -16.43 -8.88 -9.29
CA ASP A 75 -16.52 -8.17 -8.02
C ASP A 75 -15.17 -7.56 -7.61
N TRP A 76 -15.27 -6.40 -6.96
CA TRP A 76 -14.12 -5.76 -6.33
C TRP A 76 -13.64 -6.58 -5.13
N TRP A 77 -12.34 -6.89 -5.14
CA TRP A 77 -11.62 -7.48 -4.01
C TRP A 77 -10.57 -6.49 -3.50
N ARG A 78 -9.95 -6.80 -2.35
CA ARG A 78 -8.97 -5.94 -1.69
C ARG A 78 -7.60 -6.58 -1.69
N PHE A 79 -6.59 -5.78 -1.98
CA PHE A 79 -5.19 -6.15 -1.80
C PHE A 79 -4.53 -5.19 -0.82
N THR A 80 -3.78 -5.72 0.14
CA THR A 80 -2.89 -4.92 0.98
C THR A 80 -1.45 -5.41 0.86
N GLY A 81 -0.57 -4.53 0.37
CA GLY A 81 0.87 -4.69 0.45
C GLY A 81 1.37 -4.28 1.83
N ILE A 82 2.03 -5.16 2.58
CA ILE A 82 2.54 -4.90 3.93
C ILE A 82 4.07 -4.83 3.94
N TYR A 83 4.58 -3.86 4.69
CA TYR A 83 5.96 -3.83 5.16
C TYR A 83 5.96 -3.74 6.68
N GLY A 84 6.10 -4.91 7.31
CA GLY A 84 6.02 -5.12 8.73
C GLY A 84 7.17 -4.47 9.48
N GLU A 85 6.97 -4.25 10.78
CA GLU A 85 7.93 -3.60 11.65
C GLU A 85 9.20 -4.47 11.83
N PRO A 86 10.39 -3.98 11.42
CA PRO A 86 11.65 -4.73 11.55
C PRO A 86 12.10 -4.87 13.02
N ASP A 87 11.67 -3.96 13.89
CA ASP A 87 11.91 -4.04 15.32
C ASP A 87 10.93 -5.03 15.96
N THR A 88 11.46 -6.15 16.42
CA THR A 88 10.65 -7.27 16.89
C THR A 88 9.92 -7.00 18.19
N SER A 89 10.39 -6.01 18.96
CA SER A 89 9.68 -5.49 20.15
C SER A 89 8.36 -4.79 19.80
N LYS A 90 8.13 -4.49 18.52
CA LYS A 90 6.96 -3.74 18.03
C LYS A 90 6.13 -4.53 17.01
N ARG A 91 6.27 -5.86 16.95
CA ARG A 91 5.49 -6.76 16.08
C ARG A 91 3.98 -6.58 16.21
N ASP A 92 3.51 -6.28 17.42
CA ASP A 92 2.10 -6.00 17.68
C ASP A 92 1.56 -4.87 16.81
N ARG A 93 2.41 -3.95 16.32
CA ARG A 93 1.99 -2.91 15.37
C ARG A 93 1.55 -3.49 14.03
N THR A 94 2.29 -4.45 13.46
CA THR A 94 1.89 -5.13 12.21
C THR A 94 0.58 -5.89 12.43
N ARG A 95 0.44 -6.58 13.56
CA ARG A 95 -0.77 -7.35 13.89
C ARG A 95 -2.00 -6.47 14.11
N ASN A 96 -1.84 -5.40 14.87
CA ASN A 96 -2.90 -4.42 15.11
C ASN A 96 -3.31 -3.71 13.81
N LEU A 97 -2.35 -3.44 12.92
CA LEU A 97 -2.63 -2.92 11.60
C LEU A 97 -3.49 -3.90 10.79
N LEU A 98 -3.10 -5.18 10.72
CA LEU A 98 -3.87 -6.21 10.02
C LEU A 98 -5.28 -6.38 10.61
N SER A 99 -5.41 -6.42 11.93
CA SER A 99 -6.71 -6.51 12.61
C SER A 99 -7.60 -5.32 12.26
N ARG A 100 -7.04 -4.10 12.31
CA ARG A 100 -7.78 -2.88 11.92
C ARG A 100 -8.20 -2.91 10.46
N LEU A 101 -7.31 -3.29 9.54
CA LEU A 101 -7.62 -3.39 8.11
C LEU A 101 -8.70 -4.45 7.87
N HIS A 102 -8.62 -5.61 8.53
CA HIS A 102 -9.63 -6.66 8.43
C HIS A 102 -11.03 -6.13 8.75
N ASN A 103 -11.17 -5.39 9.85
CA ASN A 103 -12.45 -4.89 10.32
C ASN A 103 -13.03 -3.74 9.48
N GLN A 104 -12.29 -3.19 8.52
CA GLN A 104 -12.76 -2.09 7.67
C GLN A 104 -13.59 -2.56 6.46
N SER A 105 -13.56 -3.84 6.10
CA SER A 105 -14.27 -4.33 4.92
C SER A 105 -14.56 -5.83 5.00
N ASN A 106 -15.69 -6.24 4.43
CA ASN A 106 -16.07 -7.64 4.26
C ASN A 106 -15.74 -8.20 2.87
N ARG A 107 -15.03 -7.44 2.02
CA ARG A 107 -14.61 -7.89 0.68
C ARG A 107 -13.56 -9.00 0.78
N ALA A 108 -13.50 -9.86 -0.24
CA ALA A 108 -12.41 -10.82 -0.39
C ALA A 108 -11.06 -10.08 -0.33
N TRP A 109 -10.13 -10.57 0.50
CA TRP A 109 -8.95 -9.82 0.89
C TRP A 109 -7.69 -10.66 0.82
N ILE A 110 -6.68 -10.14 0.13
CA ILE A 110 -5.35 -10.73 0.05
C ILE A 110 -4.36 -9.75 0.67
N CYS A 111 -3.52 -10.26 1.57
CA CYS A 111 -2.37 -9.55 2.12
C CYS A 111 -1.09 -10.18 1.61
N ALA A 112 -0.13 -9.38 1.18
CA ALA A 112 1.20 -9.87 0.80
C ALA A 112 2.27 -8.83 1.11
N GLY A 113 3.53 -9.28 1.16
CA GLY A 113 4.67 -8.42 1.39
C GLY A 113 5.62 -9.03 2.42
N ASP A 114 6.46 -8.18 2.99
CA ASP A 114 7.38 -8.57 4.03
C ASP A 114 6.76 -8.26 5.39
N PHE A 115 6.31 -9.29 6.11
CA PHE A 115 5.66 -9.11 7.40
C PHE A 115 6.65 -8.93 8.55
N ASN A 116 7.95 -9.23 8.36
CA ASN A 116 8.97 -9.24 9.42
C ASN A 116 8.55 -10.03 10.69
N GLU A 117 7.63 -11.00 10.54
CA GLU A 117 7.07 -11.77 11.67
C GLU A 117 7.87 -13.03 12.03
N ILE A 118 8.69 -13.55 11.12
CA ILE A 118 9.52 -14.73 11.38
C ILE A 118 10.84 -14.28 12.02
N LEU A 119 11.04 -14.67 13.27
CA LEU A 119 12.36 -14.81 13.89
C LEU A 119 12.38 -16.24 14.45
N ASP A 120 13.47 -16.96 14.15
CA ASP A 120 13.98 -18.21 14.75
C ASP A 120 13.05 -19.02 15.69
#